data_AF-A0A373GG06-F1
#
_entry.id   AF-A0A373GG06-F1
#
_cell.length_a   1.000
_cell.length_b   1.000
_cell.length_c   1.000
_cell.angle_alpha   90.00
_cell.angle_beta   90.00
_cell.angle_gamma   90.00
#
_symmetry.space_group_name_H-M   'P 1'
#
loop_
_entity.id
_entity.type
_entity.pdbx_description
1 polymer ?
#
loop_
_entity_poly.entity_id
_entity_poly.type
_entity_poly.pdbx_seq_one_letter_code
_entity_poly.pdbx_strand_id
1 'polypeptide(L)'
;MVFIHNLLLILGRGIGQVMFQNNALSGLFMLIGIFLNSWQMGILAVCGNIISTLTAHFSGYKYDDIKNGLYGFNGTLVGIAVGVFLQLSVGSLIMLIIASALSTWIAYFFNQQRLIPGFTAPFILAVWGMLGVCSWLIPDLLSVSYTVIDTTQNINYFQAFCLGIGQVMFQGNTILSGLCFLIGILINSRKASLYTILGALLPIPLAILLEVDATDLNAGLMGYNGVLCAIALGGTGWKSGVWAGCSVLLSTVLQILGMSLGITTLTAPFVISVWIILMIQKVIRTQNN
;
A
#
# COMPACT_ATOMS: atom_id res chain seq x y z
N MET A 1 10.85 -30.08 5.67
CA MET A 1 9.55 -29.60 5.13
C MET A 1 8.84 -28.59 6.03
N VAL A 2 8.71 -28.83 7.34
CA VAL A 2 8.00 -27.92 8.28
C VAL A 2 8.56 -26.49 8.31
N PHE A 3 9.88 -26.32 8.27
CA PHE A 3 10.52 -25.00 8.28
C PHE A 3 10.18 -24.16 7.03
N ILE A 4 10.31 -24.74 5.84
CA ILE A 4 9.99 -24.07 4.57
C ILE A 4 8.50 -23.74 4.49
N HIS A 5 7.63 -24.65 4.94
CA HIS A 5 6.19 -24.42 4.98
C HIS A 5 5.85 -23.22 5.88
N ASN A 6 6.47 -23.14 7.07
CA ASN A 6 6.27 -22.01 7.96
C ASN A 6 6.75 -20.68 7.35
N LEU A 7 7.87 -20.70 6.61
CA LEU A 7 8.37 -19.52 5.90
C LEU A 7 7.39 -19.04 4.82
N LEU A 8 6.87 -19.94 3.98
CA LEU A 8 5.90 -19.58 2.93
C LEU A 8 4.62 -18.97 3.51
N LEU A 9 4.13 -19.51 4.63
CA LEU A 9 2.97 -18.94 5.33
C LEU A 9 3.27 -17.54 5.89
N ILE A 10 4.46 -17.32 6.44
CA ILE A 10 4.89 -16.01 6.97
C ILE A 10 4.96 -14.99 5.84
N LEU A 11 5.64 -15.33 4.73
CA LEU A 11 5.78 -14.43 3.58
C LEU A 11 4.42 -14.13 2.94
N GLY A 12 3.59 -15.16 2.74
CA GLY A 12 2.23 -14.99 2.22
C GLY A 12 1.38 -14.09 3.12
N ARG A 13 1.42 -14.27 4.45
CA ARG A 13 0.75 -13.34 5.37
C ARG A 13 1.33 -11.94 5.26
N GLY A 14 2.66 -11.79 5.16
CA GLY A 14 3.30 -10.49 4.96
C GLY A 14 2.78 -9.76 3.72
N ILE A 15 2.63 -10.43 2.59
CA ILE A 15 2.03 -9.82 1.39
C ILE A 15 0.56 -9.47 1.62
N GLY A 16 -0.21 -10.38 2.23
CA GLY A 16 -1.62 -10.15 2.55
C GLY A 16 -1.85 -8.96 3.49
N GLN A 17 -0.94 -8.75 4.44
CA GLN A 17 -1.02 -7.68 5.45
C GLN A 17 -0.91 -6.28 4.86
N VAL A 18 -0.37 -6.12 3.65
CA VAL A 18 -0.40 -4.82 2.94
C VAL A 18 -1.82 -4.28 2.81
N MET A 19 -2.80 -5.18 2.61
CA MET A 19 -4.22 -4.84 2.56
C MET A 19 -4.99 -5.37 3.77
N PHE A 20 -4.32 -5.51 4.93
CA PHE A 20 -4.89 -5.97 6.20
C PHE A 20 -5.41 -7.42 6.21
N GLN A 21 -4.90 -8.28 5.31
CA GLN A 21 -5.30 -9.68 5.24
C GLN A 21 -4.25 -10.58 5.89
N ASN A 22 -4.45 -10.94 7.17
CA ASN A 22 -3.60 -11.94 7.85
C ASN A 22 -3.90 -13.38 7.36
N ASN A 23 -3.72 -13.61 6.06
CA ASN A 23 -4.06 -14.86 5.39
C ASN A 23 -3.07 -15.12 4.24
N ALA A 24 -2.37 -16.25 4.31
CA ALA A 24 -1.34 -16.59 3.33
C ALA A 24 -1.91 -16.85 1.92
N LEU A 25 -3.14 -17.37 1.82
CA LEU A 25 -3.80 -17.58 0.53
C LEU A 25 -4.20 -16.24 -0.10
N SER A 26 -4.68 -15.27 0.70
CA SER A 26 -4.89 -13.90 0.23
C SER A 26 -3.62 -13.28 -0.32
N GLY A 27 -2.51 -13.41 0.41
CA GLY A 27 -1.22 -12.94 -0.06
C GLY A 27 -0.70 -13.66 -1.31
N LEU A 28 -1.03 -14.95 -1.49
CA LEU A 28 -0.71 -15.67 -2.72
C LEU A 28 -1.45 -15.09 -3.93
N PHE A 29 -2.75 -14.82 -3.81
CA PHE A 29 -3.51 -14.16 -4.89
C PHE A 29 -2.98 -12.75 -5.19
N MET A 30 -2.60 -11.99 -4.16
CA MET A 30 -1.94 -10.70 -4.35
C MET A 30 -0.59 -10.86 -5.05
N LEU A 31 0.22 -11.85 -4.68
CA LEU A 31 1.49 -12.12 -5.34
C LEU A 31 1.31 -12.50 -6.82
N ILE A 32 0.31 -13.34 -7.14
CA ILE A 32 -0.07 -13.64 -8.53
C ILE A 32 -0.42 -12.36 -9.28
N GLY A 33 -1.23 -11.48 -8.67
CA GLY A 33 -1.56 -10.18 -9.25
C GLY A 33 -0.33 -9.31 -9.54
N ILE A 34 0.67 -9.30 -8.66
CA ILE A 34 1.93 -8.58 -8.91
C ILE A 34 2.68 -9.22 -10.10
N PHE A 35 2.82 -10.55 -10.14
CA PHE A 35 3.49 -11.24 -11.23
C PHE A 35 2.81 -11.05 -12.60
N LEU A 36 1.49 -10.96 -12.63
CA LEU A 36 0.73 -10.67 -13.86
C LEU A 36 1.02 -9.28 -14.43
N ASN A 37 1.40 -8.32 -13.58
CA ASN A 37 1.79 -6.98 -14.00
C ASN A 37 3.28 -6.89 -14.34
N SER A 38 4.14 -7.47 -13.50
CA SER A 38 5.59 -7.52 -13.73
C SER A 38 6.24 -8.65 -12.93
N TRP A 39 6.99 -9.51 -13.62
CA TRP A 39 7.76 -10.55 -12.97
C TRP A 39 8.89 -9.98 -12.09
N GLN A 40 9.51 -8.87 -12.52
CA GLN A 40 10.56 -8.18 -11.75
C GLN A 40 9.99 -7.66 -10.42
N MET A 41 8.84 -6.97 -10.47
CA MET A 41 8.19 -6.48 -9.24
C MET A 41 7.79 -7.64 -8.32
N GLY A 42 7.31 -8.76 -8.88
CA GLY A 42 6.99 -9.96 -8.10
C GLY A 42 8.19 -10.51 -7.31
N ILE A 43 9.36 -10.60 -7.95
CA ILE A 43 10.59 -11.03 -7.28
C ILE A 43 11.02 -10.01 -6.21
N LEU A 44 11.07 -8.72 -6.56
CA LEU A 44 11.49 -7.68 -5.62
C LEU A 44 10.56 -7.57 -4.41
N ALA A 45 9.25 -7.74 -4.59
CA ALA A 45 8.26 -7.80 -3.53
C ALA A 45 8.56 -8.93 -2.52
N VAL A 46 8.92 -10.12 -3.02
CA VAL A 46 9.30 -11.27 -2.18
C VAL A 46 10.64 -11.00 -1.50
N CYS A 47 11.64 -10.47 -2.20
CA CYS A 47 12.93 -10.11 -1.62
C CYS A 47 12.80 -9.11 -0.48
N GLY A 48 12.07 -8.00 -0.68
CA GLY A 48 11.85 -6.99 0.36
C GLY A 48 11.11 -7.54 1.58
N ASN A 49 10.14 -8.45 1.37
CA ASN A 49 9.46 -9.16 2.45
C ASN A 49 10.41 -10.06 3.24
N ILE A 50 11.24 -10.86 2.55
CA ILE A 50 12.25 -11.73 3.17
C ILE A 50 13.23 -10.90 3.98
N ILE A 51 13.80 -9.83 3.40
CA ILE A 51 14.77 -8.96 4.08
C ILE A 51 14.16 -8.40 5.35
N SER A 52 12.96 -7.83 5.28
CA SER A 52 12.29 -7.23 6.45
C SER A 52 11.95 -8.26 7.52
N THR A 53 11.47 -9.43 7.11
CA THR A 53 11.18 -10.55 8.02
C THR A 53 12.45 -11.03 8.74
N LEU A 54 13.57 -11.15 8.01
CA LEU A 54 14.87 -11.52 8.58
C LEU A 54 15.42 -10.41 9.49
N THR A 55 15.31 -9.14 9.11
CA THR A 55 15.70 -8.01 9.95
C THR A 55 14.95 -8.05 11.27
N ALA A 56 13.64 -8.29 11.26
CA ALA A 56 12.84 -8.43 12.49
C ALA A 56 13.28 -9.63 13.33
N HIS A 57 13.58 -10.77 12.69
CA HIS A 57 14.06 -11.96 13.38
C HIS A 57 15.41 -11.72 14.07
N PHE A 58 16.40 -11.18 13.35
CA PHE A 58 17.72 -10.89 13.91
C PHE A 58 17.72 -9.74 14.93
N SER A 59 16.74 -8.84 14.85
CA SER A 59 16.52 -7.78 15.85
C SER A 59 15.80 -8.29 17.11
N GLY A 60 15.45 -9.58 17.18
CA GLY A 60 14.81 -10.17 18.36
C GLY A 60 13.36 -9.73 18.57
N TYR A 61 12.64 -9.35 17.52
CA TYR A 61 11.25 -8.92 17.63
C TYR A 61 10.32 -10.10 17.94
N LYS A 62 9.13 -9.80 18.47
CA LYS A 62 8.17 -10.81 18.93
C LYS A 62 7.85 -11.81 17.82
N TYR A 63 8.02 -13.09 18.14
CA TYR A 63 7.81 -14.17 17.20
C TYR A 63 6.40 -14.19 16.61
N ASP A 64 5.36 -13.93 17.42
CA ASP A 64 3.98 -13.92 16.94
C ASP A 64 3.69 -12.81 15.94
N ASP A 65 4.31 -11.63 16.10
CA ASP A 65 4.16 -10.53 15.15
C ASP A 65 4.82 -10.88 13.80
N ILE A 66 6.00 -11.51 13.84
CA ILE A 66 6.69 -12.03 12.65
C ILE A 66 5.83 -13.12 11.99
N LYS A 67 5.32 -14.07 12.77
CA LYS A 67 4.49 -15.19 12.29
C LYS A 67 3.21 -14.75 11.60
N ASN A 68 2.66 -13.61 12.04
CA ASN A 68 1.48 -12.96 11.47
C ASN A 68 1.82 -12.00 10.31
N GLY A 69 3.08 -11.92 9.88
CA GLY A 69 3.51 -11.12 8.73
C GLY A 69 3.58 -9.61 8.98
N LEU A 70 3.49 -9.15 10.23
CA LEU A 70 3.43 -7.72 10.57
C LEU A 70 4.73 -6.95 10.26
N TYR A 71 5.85 -7.66 10.11
CA TYR A 71 7.13 -7.08 9.71
C TYR A 71 7.47 -7.32 8.23
N GLY A 72 6.66 -8.08 7.48
CA GLY A 72 6.94 -8.38 6.07
C GLY A 72 6.35 -7.36 5.08
N PHE A 73 5.18 -6.80 5.41
CA PHE A 73 4.38 -6.06 4.44
C PHE A 73 4.98 -4.71 4.00
N ASN A 74 5.59 -3.97 4.93
CA ASN A 74 6.30 -2.73 4.57
C ASN A 74 7.49 -3.05 3.64
N GLY A 75 8.21 -4.14 3.91
CA GLY A 75 9.26 -4.67 3.03
C GLY A 75 8.76 -5.05 1.64
N THR A 76 7.59 -5.68 1.54
CA THR A 76 6.95 -5.97 0.24
C THR A 76 6.76 -4.69 -0.57
N LEU A 77 6.20 -3.65 0.05
CA LEU A 77 5.97 -2.37 -0.63
C LEU A 77 7.27 -1.65 -0.99
N VAL A 78 8.30 -1.70 -0.13
CA VAL A 78 9.64 -1.19 -0.46
C VAL A 78 10.21 -1.91 -1.68
N GLY A 79 10.09 -3.24 -1.72
CA GLY A 79 10.57 -4.05 -2.84
C GLY A 79 9.93 -3.67 -4.17
N ILE A 80 8.60 -3.49 -4.16
CA ILE A 80 7.90 -3.04 -5.36
C ILE A 80 8.32 -1.60 -5.73
N ALA A 81 8.43 -0.70 -4.75
CA ALA A 81 8.84 0.67 -5.00
C ALA A 81 10.25 0.78 -5.61
N VAL A 82 11.19 -0.10 -5.23
CA VAL A 82 12.49 -0.20 -5.91
C VAL A 82 12.31 -0.55 -7.38
N GLY A 83 11.45 -1.52 -7.70
CA GLY A 83 11.16 -1.90 -9.10
C GLY A 83 10.42 -0.85 -9.91
N VAL A 84 9.70 0.06 -9.24
CA VAL A 84 8.98 1.18 -9.88
C VAL A 84 9.91 2.37 -10.12
N PHE A 85 10.65 2.79 -9.09
CA PHE A 85 11.35 4.07 -9.10
C PHE A 85 12.83 3.97 -9.43
N LEU A 86 13.45 2.78 -9.36
CA LEU A 86 14.87 2.61 -9.61
C LEU A 86 15.13 1.69 -10.81
N GLN A 87 16.17 2.01 -11.58
CA GLN A 87 16.68 1.11 -12.61
C GLN A 87 17.36 -0.08 -11.95
N LEU A 88 17.00 -1.30 -12.40
CA LEU A 88 17.53 -2.53 -11.81
C LEU A 88 19.05 -2.61 -12.02
N SER A 89 19.78 -2.51 -10.92
CA SER A 89 21.23 -2.54 -10.88
C SER A 89 21.71 -3.04 -9.51
N VAL A 90 23.02 -3.22 -9.34
CA VAL A 90 23.58 -3.53 -8.03
C VAL A 90 23.24 -2.44 -7.00
N GLY A 91 23.24 -1.17 -7.42
CA GLY A 91 22.86 -0.05 -6.56
C GLY A 91 21.40 -0.13 -6.08
N SER A 92 20.47 -0.49 -6.95
CA SER A 92 19.05 -0.60 -6.57
C SER A 92 18.83 -1.78 -5.62
N LEU A 93 19.57 -2.88 -5.79
CA LEU A 93 19.53 -4.03 -4.87
C LEU A 93 20.13 -3.70 -3.50
N ILE A 94 21.15 -2.85 -3.42
CA ILE A 94 21.67 -2.33 -2.15
C ILE A 94 20.60 -1.46 -1.47
N MET A 95 19.98 -0.53 -2.22
CA MET A 95 18.89 0.31 -1.68
C MET A 95 17.69 -0.52 -1.22
N LEU A 96 17.34 -1.61 -1.93
CA LEU A 96 16.33 -2.57 -1.51
C LEU A 96 16.62 -3.13 -0.12
N ILE A 97 17.85 -3.58 0.13
CA ILE A 97 18.25 -4.15 1.42
C ILE A 97 18.14 -3.10 2.52
N ILE A 98 18.73 -1.93 2.29
CA ILE A 98 18.77 -0.85 3.28
C ILE A 98 17.36 -0.35 3.61
N ALA A 99 16.56 -0.02 2.60
CA ALA A 99 15.22 0.54 2.79
C ALA A 99 14.25 -0.49 3.40
N SER A 100 14.38 -1.78 3.05
CA SER A 100 13.55 -2.84 3.65
C SER A 100 13.86 -3.01 5.14
N ALA A 101 15.15 -3.07 5.50
CA ALA A 101 15.59 -3.13 6.90
C ALA A 101 15.17 -1.88 7.68
N LEU A 102 15.34 -0.69 7.09
CA LEU A 102 14.91 0.58 7.69
C LEU A 102 13.40 0.59 7.95
N SER A 103 12.58 0.14 7.00
CA SER A 103 11.13 0.05 7.18
C SER A 103 10.74 -0.86 8.36
N THR A 104 11.54 -1.90 8.63
CA THR A 104 11.33 -2.81 9.76
C THR A 104 11.62 -2.13 11.09
N TRP A 105 12.71 -1.38 11.19
CA TRP A 105 13.05 -0.62 12.40
C TRP A 105 12.05 0.51 12.68
N ILE A 106 11.58 1.20 11.64
CA ILE A 106 10.54 2.22 11.78
C ILE A 106 9.22 1.55 12.22
N ALA A 107 8.85 0.39 11.66
CA ALA A 107 7.66 -0.35 12.08
C ALA A 107 7.72 -0.76 13.56
N TYR A 108 8.89 -1.20 14.02
CA TYR A 108 9.12 -1.47 15.44
C TYR A 108 8.94 -0.24 16.32
N PHE A 109 9.47 0.92 15.91
CA PHE A 109 9.25 2.19 16.63
C PHE A 109 7.76 2.52 16.79
N PHE A 110 6.97 2.39 15.71
CA PHE A 110 5.51 2.57 15.78
C PHE A 110 4.82 1.57 16.72
N ASN A 111 5.28 0.32 16.76
CA ASN A 111 4.74 -0.68 17.68
C ASN A 111 5.08 -0.36 19.15
N GLN A 112 6.23 0.26 19.42
CA GLN A 112 6.68 0.58 20.77
C GLN A 112 6.02 1.84 21.35
N GLN A 113 5.79 2.88 20.54
CA GLN A 113 5.18 4.12 21.01
C GLN A 113 3.69 3.98 21.40
N ARG A 114 2.95 3.03 20.80
CA ARG A 114 1.55 2.68 21.11
C ARG A 114 0.52 3.82 21.04
N LEU A 115 0.86 5.01 20.55
CA LEU A 115 -0.10 6.12 20.44
C LEU A 115 -0.98 5.99 19.20
N ILE A 116 -0.36 5.63 18.07
CA ILE A 116 -1.00 5.47 16.77
C ILE A 116 -0.48 4.22 16.05
N PRO A 117 -1.32 3.51 15.29
CA PRO A 117 -0.87 2.40 14.46
C PRO A 117 0.07 2.88 13.34
N GLY A 118 1.13 2.12 13.08
CA GLY A 118 2.11 2.48 12.04
C GLY A 118 1.58 2.35 10.61
N PHE A 119 0.62 1.46 10.36
CA PHE A 119 0.13 1.16 9.00
C PHE A 119 1.29 1.02 8.00
N THR A 120 1.24 1.72 6.87
CA THR A 120 2.29 1.79 5.83
C THR A 120 3.24 2.97 6.01
N ALA A 121 3.15 3.74 7.12
CA ALA A 121 4.09 4.82 7.43
C ALA A 121 5.57 4.37 7.40
N PRO A 122 5.93 3.18 7.92
CA PRO A 122 7.31 2.71 7.83
C PRO A 122 7.83 2.55 6.40
N PHE A 123 6.98 2.03 5.50
CA PHE A 123 7.27 1.98 4.07
C PHE A 123 7.41 3.38 3.47
N ILE A 124 6.48 4.30 3.73
CA ILE A 124 6.49 5.66 3.17
C ILE A 124 7.78 6.39 3.54
N LEU A 125 8.14 6.38 4.83
CA LEU A 125 9.34 7.04 5.32
C LEU A 125 10.62 6.42 4.76
N ALA A 126 10.67 5.09 4.65
CA ALA A 126 11.82 4.40 4.05
C ALA A 126 11.98 4.73 2.56
N VAL A 127 10.89 4.75 1.79
CA VAL A 127 10.93 5.06 0.35
C VAL A 127 11.20 6.53 0.10
N TRP A 128 10.61 7.46 0.85
CA TRP A 128 10.97 8.88 0.74
C TRP A 128 12.44 9.13 1.05
N GLY A 129 12.98 8.48 2.09
CA GLY A 129 14.41 8.53 2.40
C GLY A 129 15.27 7.97 1.25
N MET A 130 14.88 6.80 0.71
CA MET A 130 15.54 6.18 -0.44
C MET A 130 15.54 7.11 -1.67
N LEU A 131 14.39 7.67 -2.04
CA LEU A 131 14.26 8.57 -3.18
C LEU A 131 15.05 9.86 -2.97
N GLY A 132 15.03 10.43 -1.76
CA GLY A 132 15.85 11.58 -1.39
C GLY A 132 17.34 11.31 -1.60
N VAL A 133 17.84 10.20 -1.04
CA VAL A 133 19.24 9.75 -1.21
C VAL A 133 19.58 9.57 -2.69
N CYS A 134 18.75 8.88 -3.47
CA CYS A 134 19.01 8.67 -4.89
C CYS A 134 19.02 9.99 -5.66
N SER A 135 18.04 10.88 -5.42
CA SER A 135 17.94 12.16 -6.11
C SER A 135 19.14 13.09 -5.86
N TRP A 136 19.76 13.02 -4.67
CA TRP A 136 20.86 13.90 -4.29
C TRP A 136 22.24 13.30 -4.56
N LEU A 137 22.41 11.99 -4.38
CA LEU A 137 23.72 11.34 -4.41
C LEU A 137 23.93 10.46 -5.64
N ILE A 138 22.88 9.83 -6.18
CA ILE A 138 22.99 8.82 -7.26
C ILE A 138 21.78 8.94 -8.22
N PRO A 139 21.61 10.08 -8.92
CA PRO A 139 20.41 10.33 -9.73
C PRO A 139 20.27 9.37 -10.90
N ASP A 140 21.37 8.82 -11.43
CA ASP A 140 21.38 7.81 -12.50
C ASP A 140 20.62 6.53 -12.12
N LEU A 141 20.42 6.29 -10.83
CA LEU A 141 19.67 5.13 -10.34
C LEU A 141 18.15 5.31 -10.51
N LEU A 142 17.66 6.54 -10.64
CA LEU A 142 16.24 6.82 -10.78
C LEU A 142 15.73 6.40 -12.17
N SER A 143 14.59 5.72 -12.19
CA SER A 143 13.88 5.39 -13.41
C SER A 143 13.28 6.65 -14.03
N VAL A 144 13.53 6.86 -15.31
CA VAL A 144 12.85 7.90 -16.09
C VAL A 144 11.53 7.33 -16.58
N SER A 145 10.41 7.88 -16.14
CA SER A 145 9.11 7.54 -16.69
C SER A 145 8.95 8.18 -18.07
N TYR A 146 8.67 7.39 -19.09
CA TYR A 146 8.20 7.91 -20.37
C TYR A 146 6.70 8.18 -20.24
N THR A 147 6.30 9.44 -20.38
CA THR A 147 4.90 9.80 -20.53
C THR A 147 4.40 9.30 -21.87
N VAL A 148 3.66 8.19 -21.87
CA VAL A 148 2.84 7.84 -23.03
C VAL A 148 1.65 8.78 -23.00
N ILE A 149 1.58 9.69 -23.98
CA ILE A 149 0.44 10.59 -24.14
C ILE A 149 -0.72 9.73 -24.65
N ASP A 150 -1.56 9.28 -23.73
CA ASP A 150 -2.86 8.72 -24.08
C ASP A 150 -3.82 9.88 -24.33
N THR A 151 -4.26 10.05 -25.57
CA THR A 151 -5.18 11.12 -25.98
C THR A 151 -6.64 10.79 -25.65
N THR A 152 -6.91 9.67 -24.98
CA THR A 152 -8.27 9.32 -24.57
C THR A 152 -8.76 10.21 -23.42
N GLN A 153 -9.69 11.12 -23.73
CA GLN A 153 -10.35 11.95 -22.73
C GLN A 153 -11.47 11.22 -21.96
N ASN A 154 -11.82 9.99 -22.33
CA ASN A 154 -12.92 9.25 -21.72
C ASN A 154 -12.48 8.43 -20.51
N ILE A 155 -13.23 8.53 -19.42
CA ILE A 155 -13.00 7.75 -18.21
C ILE A 155 -13.54 6.32 -18.42
N ASN A 156 -12.66 5.33 -18.30
CA ASN A 156 -13.02 3.92 -18.23
C ASN A 156 -13.19 3.53 -16.76
N TYR A 157 -14.43 3.57 -16.27
CA TYR A 157 -14.75 3.29 -14.86
C TYR A 157 -14.30 1.91 -14.39
N PHE A 158 -14.40 0.88 -15.24
CA PHE A 158 -13.99 -0.47 -14.87
C PHE A 158 -12.48 -0.58 -14.73
N GLN A 159 -11.72 0.06 -15.63
CA GLN A 159 -10.28 0.16 -15.54
C GLN A 159 -9.85 0.97 -14.32
N ALA A 160 -10.41 2.18 -14.12
CA ALA A 160 -10.13 3.03 -12.97
C ALA A 160 -10.39 2.31 -11.65
N PHE A 161 -11.48 1.54 -11.56
CA PHE A 161 -11.80 0.69 -10.42
C PHE A 161 -10.74 -0.40 -10.18
N CYS A 162 -10.45 -1.22 -11.20
CA CYS A 162 -9.50 -2.33 -11.07
C CYS A 162 -8.08 -1.83 -10.77
N LEU A 163 -7.61 -0.82 -11.50
CA LEU A 163 -6.30 -0.23 -11.29
C LEU A 163 -6.24 0.54 -9.97
N GLY A 164 -7.34 1.15 -9.51
CA GLY A 164 -7.41 1.74 -8.17
C GLY A 164 -7.13 0.73 -7.06
N ILE A 165 -7.56 -0.52 -7.21
CA ILE A 165 -7.21 -1.61 -6.28
C ILE A 165 -5.75 -2.05 -6.48
N GLY A 166 -5.30 -2.23 -7.73
CA GLY A 166 -3.94 -2.66 -8.05
C GLY A 166 -2.85 -1.68 -7.59
N GLN A 167 -3.12 -0.39 -7.67
CA GLN A 167 -2.21 0.69 -7.29
C GLN A 167 -1.88 0.72 -5.79
N VAL A 168 -2.64 0.01 -4.93
CA VAL A 168 -2.27 -0.19 -3.52
C VAL A 168 -0.88 -0.81 -3.39
N MET A 169 -0.49 -1.63 -4.36
CA MET A 169 0.85 -2.19 -4.48
C MET A 169 1.52 -1.75 -5.78
N PHE A 170 1.23 -0.57 -6.34
CA PHE A 170 1.83 -0.07 -7.61
C PHE A 170 1.54 -0.89 -8.88
N GLN A 171 0.47 -1.70 -8.90
CA GLN A 171 0.13 -2.53 -10.04
C GLN A 171 -0.83 -1.80 -10.99
N GLY A 172 -0.29 -0.82 -11.71
CA GLY A 172 -1.04 0.11 -12.56
C GLY A 172 -1.17 -0.27 -14.05
N ASN A 173 -0.57 -1.38 -14.52
CA ASN A 173 -0.54 -1.69 -15.96
C ASN A 173 -1.54 -2.77 -16.39
N THR A 174 -2.19 -3.47 -15.45
CA THR A 174 -3.17 -4.52 -15.79
C THR A 174 -4.32 -4.59 -14.80
N ILE A 175 -5.54 -4.63 -15.33
CA ILE A 175 -6.76 -4.80 -14.53
C ILE A 175 -6.77 -6.12 -13.75
N LEU A 176 -6.02 -7.14 -14.22
CA LEU A 176 -5.98 -8.46 -13.61
C LEU A 176 -5.37 -8.41 -12.21
N SER A 177 -4.40 -7.52 -11.96
CA SER A 177 -3.82 -7.35 -10.63
C SER A 177 -4.87 -6.92 -9.62
N GLY A 178 -5.67 -5.91 -9.96
CA GLY A 178 -6.78 -5.44 -9.12
C GLY A 178 -7.82 -6.54 -8.83
N LEU A 179 -8.19 -7.32 -9.85
CA LEU A 179 -9.11 -8.46 -9.69
C LEU A 179 -8.53 -9.54 -8.78
N CYS A 180 -7.26 -9.91 -8.97
CA CYS A 180 -6.57 -10.87 -8.10
C CYS A 180 -6.50 -10.36 -6.65
N PHE A 181 -6.25 -9.07 -6.43
CA PHE A 181 -6.20 -8.49 -5.09
C PHE A 181 -7.58 -8.52 -4.44
N LEU A 182 -8.63 -8.16 -5.18
CA LEU A 182 -10.01 -8.21 -4.70
C LEU A 182 -10.43 -9.64 -4.33
N ILE A 183 -10.08 -10.64 -5.16
CA ILE A 183 -10.30 -12.06 -4.87
C ILE A 183 -9.53 -12.46 -3.60
N GLY A 184 -8.26 -12.06 -3.48
CA GLY A 184 -7.44 -12.31 -2.30
C GLY A 184 -8.09 -11.78 -1.02
N ILE A 185 -8.61 -10.55 -1.05
CA ILE A 185 -9.35 -9.96 0.08
C ILE A 185 -10.65 -10.73 0.35
N LEU A 186 -11.39 -11.11 -0.69
CA LEU A 186 -12.66 -11.83 -0.58
C LEU A 186 -12.52 -13.19 0.09
N ILE A 187 -11.44 -13.90 -0.20
CA ILE A 187 -11.10 -15.19 0.42
C ILE A 187 -11.00 -15.06 1.95
N ASN A 188 -10.45 -13.95 2.45
CA ASN A 188 -10.27 -13.76 3.89
C ASN A 188 -11.45 -13.02 4.55
N SER A 189 -12.07 -12.06 3.86
CA SER A 189 -13.13 -11.23 4.45
C SER A 189 -14.02 -10.56 3.40
N ARG A 190 -15.27 -11.05 3.28
CA ARG A 190 -16.33 -10.43 2.47
C ARG A 190 -16.56 -8.96 2.83
N LYS A 191 -16.50 -8.64 4.11
CA LYS A 191 -16.67 -7.27 4.61
C LYS A 191 -15.52 -6.37 4.12
N ALA A 192 -14.28 -6.84 4.21
CA ALA A 192 -13.14 -6.10 3.69
C ALA A 192 -13.30 -5.86 2.18
N SER A 193 -13.78 -6.84 1.41
CA SER A 193 -14.07 -6.65 -0.03
C SER A 193 -15.11 -5.58 -0.31
N LEU A 194 -16.18 -5.48 0.49
CA LEU A 194 -17.17 -4.39 0.34
C LEU A 194 -16.52 -3.03 0.58
N TYR A 195 -15.66 -2.92 1.60
CA TYR A 195 -14.91 -1.69 1.85
C TYR A 195 -13.85 -1.41 0.78
N THR A 196 -13.21 -2.43 0.20
CA THR A 196 -12.36 -2.28 -0.98
C THR A 196 -13.13 -1.67 -2.14
N ILE A 197 -14.35 -2.17 -2.41
CA ILE A 197 -15.20 -1.66 -3.48
C ILE A 197 -15.59 -0.20 -3.21
N LEU A 198 -16.00 0.12 -1.99
CA LEU A 198 -16.32 1.49 -1.57
C LEU A 198 -15.10 2.41 -1.75
N GLY A 199 -13.94 2.00 -1.25
CA GLY A 199 -12.71 2.78 -1.29
C GLY A 199 -12.16 2.98 -2.71
N ALA A 200 -12.43 2.06 -3.64
CA ALA A 200 -12.04 2.21 -5.05
C ALA A 200 -13.03 3.06 -5.86
N LEU A 201 -14.33 2.98 -5.57
CA LEU A 201 -15.37 3.69 -6.35
C LEU A 201 -15.67 5.10 -5.83
N LEU A 202 -15.69 5.32 -4.52
CA LEU A 202 -16.06 6.60 -3.92
C LEU A 202 -15.12 7.78 -4.30
N PRO A 203 -13.81 7.59 -4.50
CA PRO A 203 -12.93 8.65 -4.98
C PRO A 203 -13.25 9.16 -6.39
N ILE A 204 -13.80 8.31 -7.28
CA ILE A 204 -14.02 8.64 -8.69
C ILE A 204 -14.93 9.88 -8.85
N PRO A 205 -16.16 9.93 -8.30
CA PRO A 205 -17.02 11.10 -8.46
C PRO A 205 -16.43 12.38 -7.84
N LEU A 206 -15.68 12.26 -6.73
CA LEU A 206 -15.01 13.41 -6.13
C LEU A 206 -13.88 13.94 -7.02
N ALA A 207 -13.08 13.05 -7.60
CA ALA A 207 -12.01 13.41 -8.52
C ALA A 207 -12.55 14.06 -9.81
N ILE A 208 -13.69 13.57 -10.34
CA ILE A 208 -14.39 14.22 -11.46
C ILE A 208 -14.87 15.61 -11.08
N LEU A 209 -15.46 15.77 -9.88
CA LEU A 209 -15.92 17.07 -9.37
C LEU A 209 -14.78 18.08 -9.20
N LEU A 210 -13.58 17.58 -8.87
CA LEU A 210 -12.36 18.39 -8.73
C LEU A 210 -11.55 18.47 -10.03
N GLU A 211 -12.13 18.08 -11.17
CA GLU A 211 -11.54 18.20 -12.50
C GLU A 211 -10.18 17.50 -12.66
N VAL A 212 -9.99 16.35 -11.99
CA VAL A 212 -8.80 15.51 -12.18
C VAL A 212 -8.80 14.92 -13.60
N ASP A 213 -7.62 14.90 -14.23
CA ASP A 213 -7.45 14.40 -15.59
C ASP A 213 -7.91 12.93 -15.73
N ALA A 214 -8.54 12.61 -16.86
CA ALA A 214 -9.03 11.28 -17.16
C ALA A 214 -7.90 10.24 -17.20
N THR A 215 -6.68 10.65 -17.57
CA THR A 215 -5.49 9.79 -17.58
C THR A 215 -5.12 9.31 -16.18
N ASP A 216 -5.09 10.21 -15.19
CA ASP A 216 -4.81 9.89 -13.78
C ASP A 216 -5.92 9.02 -13.15
N LEU A 217 -7.17 9.28 -13.51
CA LEU A 217 -8.31 8.47 -13.14
C LEU A 217 -8.21 7.05 -13.72
N ASN A 218 -7.94 6.94 -15.02
CA ASN A 218 -7.78 5.67 -15.71
C ASN A 218 -6.53 4.91 -15.26
N ALA A 219 -5.50 5.58 -14.74
CA ALA A 219 -4.35 4.97 -14.09
C ALA A 219 -4.65 4.47 -12.66
N GLY A 220 -5.85 4.73 -12.13
CA GLY A 220 -6.28 4.30 -10.80
C GLY A 220 -5.69 5.11 -9.64
N LEU A 221 -5.09 6.28 -9.91
CA LEU A 221 -4.34 7.04 -8.89
C LEU A 221 -5.23 7.64 -7.79
N MET A 222 -6.54 7.73 -8.01
CA MET A 222 -7.48 8.25 -7.02
C MET A 222 -7.99 7.19 -6.04
N GLY A 223 -7.93 5.91 -6.41
CA GLY A 223 -8.63 4.83 -5.69
C GLY A 223 -7.83 4.20 -4.53
N TYR A 224 -6.52 4.04 -4.69
CA TYR A 224 -5.75 3.13 -3.83
C TYR A 224 -5.63 3.58 -2.37
N ASN A 225 -5.48 4.89 -2.12
CA ASN A 225 -5.51 5.43 -0.75
C ASN A 225 -6.90 5.22 -0.12
N GLY A 226 -7.96 5.43 -0.90
CA GLY A 226 -9.34 5.17 -0.49
C GLY A 226 -9.58 3.70 -0.10
N VAL A 227 -9.07 2.75 -0.88
CA VAL A 227 -9.14 1.32 -0.57
C VAL A 227 -8.57 1.02 0.82
N LEU A 228 -7.36 1.51 1.12
CA LEU A 228 -6.73 1.28 2.43
C LEU A 228 -7.49 1.97 3.56
N CYS A 229 -7.96 3.21 3.36
CA CYS A 229 -8.78 3.93 4.34
C CYS A 229 -10.05 3.15 4.70
N ALA A 230 -10.76 2.67 3.68
CA ALA A 230 -12.02 1.98 3.84
C ALA A 230 -11.84 0.66 4.59
N ILE A 231 -10.81 -0.13 4.28
CA ILE A 231 -10.54 -1.38 4.98
C ILE A 231 -10.10 -1.11 6.43
N ALA A 232 -9.24 -0.11 6.67
CA ALA A 232 -8.69 0.17 8.00
C ALA A 232 -9.75 0.66 9.00
N LEU A 233 -10.72 1.45 8.55
CA LEU A 233 -11.79 2.00 9.40
C LEU A 233 -13.12 1.23 9.27
N GLY A 234 -13.18 0.28 8.35
CA GLY A 234 -14.37 -0.50 8.03
C GLY A 234 -14.80 -1.42 9.19
N GLY A 235 -16.07 -1.31 9.57
CA GLY A 235 -16.69 -2.10 10.64
C GLY A 235 -18.05 -2.66 10.23
N THR A 236 -18.78 -3.22 11.19
CA THR A 236 -20.12 -3.79 10.95
C THR A 236 -21.25 -2.77 11.09
N GLY A 237 -21.01 -1.64 11.75
CA GLY A 237 -22.04 -0.64 12.03
C GLY A 237 -22.09 0.48 10.99
N TRP A 238 -23.23 1.17 10.92
CA TRP A 238 -23.39 2.38 10.10
C TRP A 238 -22.33 3.45 10.41
N LYS A 239 -22.06 3.70 11.70
CA LYS A 239 -21.05 4.67 12.14
C LYS A 239 -19.67 4.37 11.55
N SER A 240 -19.25 3.10 11.49
CA SER A 240 -17.96 2.75 10.87
C SER A 240 -17.96 2.96 9.35
N GLY A 241 -19.11 2.75 8.68
CA GLY A 241 -19.26 3.07 7.26
C GLY A 241 -19.08 4.57 6.99
N VAL A 242 -19.67 5.42 7.83
CA VAL A 242 -19.49 6.89 7.75
C VAL A 242 -18.03 7.27 7.96
N TRP A 243 -17.37 6.76 9.01
CA TRP A 243 -15.95 7.06 9.25
C TRP A 243 -15.04 6.60 8.11
N ALA A 244 -15.30 5.41 7.56
CA ALA A 244 -14.59 4.90 6.39
C ALA A 244 -14.79 5.84 5.19
N GLY A 245 -16.03 6.21 4.86
CA GLY A 245 -16.35 7.13 3.76
C GLY A 245 -15.70 8.51 3.92
N CYS A 246 -15.77 9.11 5.11
CA CYS A 246 -15.10 10.36 5.41
C CYS A 246 -13.58 10.27 5.20
N SER A 247 -12.96 9.17 5.65
CA SER A 247 -11.53 8.96 5.44
C SER A 247 -11.18 8.74 3.97
N VAL A 248 -12.02 8.04 3.21
CA VAL A 248 -11.80 7.86 1.77
C VAL A 248 -11.77 9.23 1.08
N LEU A 249 -12.79 10.06 1.29
CA LEU A 249 -12.89 11.39 0.68
C LEU A 249 -11.72 12.29 1.09
N LEU A 250 -11.36 12.31 2.38
CA LEU A 250 -10.20 13.07 2.86
C LEU A 250 -8.89 12.60 2.23
N SER A 251 -8.68 11.28 2.11
CA SER A 251 -7.49 10.73 1.47
C SER A 251 -7.41 11.08 -0.03
N THR A 252 -8.55 11.17 -0.72
CA THR A 252 -8.60 11.60 -2.12
C THR A 252 -8.20 13.06 -2.27
N VAL A 253 -8.69 13.96 -1.39
CA VAL A 253 -8.27 15.37 -1.40
C VAL A 253 -6.77 15.49 -1.13
N LEU A 254 -6.24 14.76 -0.15
CA LEU A 254 -4.82 14.73 0.16
C LEU A 254 -3.97 14.17 -0.99
N GLN A 255 -4.49 13.18 -1.73
CA GLN A 255 -3.84 12.64 -2.93
C GLN A 255 -3.74 13.69 -4.04
N ILE A 256 -4.84 14.37 -4.35
CA ILE A 256 -4.88 15.43 -5.36
C ILE A 256 -3.93 16.56 -4.98
N LEU A 257 -3.95 17.00 -3.72
CA LEU A 257 -3.05 18.02 -3.22
C LEU A 257 -1.58 17.60 -3.35
N GLY A 258 -1.24 16.39 -2.92
CA GLY A 258 0.13 15.86 -3.01
C GLY A 258 0.63 15.77 -4.45
N MET A 259 -0.21 15.31 -5.38
CA MET A 259 0.12 15.27 -6.81
C MET A 259 0.32 16.68 -7.39
N SER A 260 -0.55 17.63 -7.02
CA SER A 260 -0.42 19.03 -7.48
C SER A 260 0.86 19.71 -6.98
N LEU A 261 1.41 19.25 -5.84
CA LEU A 261 2.69 19.69 -5.29
C LEU A 261 3.91 18.93 -5.86
N GLY A 262 3.70 18.00 -6.80
CA GLY A 262 4.77 17.18 -7.39
C GLY A 262 5.35 16.13 -6.44
N ILE A 263 4.63 15.78 -5.37
CA ILE A 263 5.10 14.80 -4.38
C ILE A 263 4.73 13.39 -4.85
N THR A 264 5.69 12.47 -4.79
CA THR A 264 5.40 11.03 -4.84
C THR A 264 4.67 10.64 -3.55
N THR A 265 3.34 10.72 -3.57
CA THR A 265 2.50 10.62 -2.37
C THR A 265 2.57 9.25 -1.69
N LEU A 266 2.82 8.18 -2.47
CA LEU A 266 2.72 6.81 -2.01
C LEU A 266 1.37 6.62 -1.26
N THR A 267 1.36 5.89 -0.15
CA THR A 267 0.16 5.71 0.68
C THR A 267 0.03 6.74 1.82
N ALA A 268 0.76 7.87 1.77
CA ALA A 268 0.71 8.89 2.82
C ALA A 268 -0.69 9.50 3.01
N PRO A 269 -1.46 9.80 1.95
CA PRO A 269 -2.83 10.29 2.09
C PRO A 269 -3.73 9.32 2.89
N PHE A 270 -3.57 8.01 2.69
CA PHE A 270 -4.26 7.00 3.48
C PHE A 270 -3.89 7.10 4.97
N VAL A 271 -2.59 7.06 5.30
CA VAL A 271 -2.11 7.04 6.69
C VAL A 271 -2.56 8.30 7.43
N ILE A 272 -2.34 9.47 6.84
CA ILE A 272 -2.70 10.77 7.43
C ILE A 272 -4.20 10.85 7.66
N SER A 273 -5.01 10.46 6.66
CA SER A 273 -6.46 10.50 6.78
C SER A 273 -6.98 9.60 7.91
N VAL A 274 -6.48 8.36 8.00
CA VAL A 274 -6.91 7.45 9.07
C VAL A 274 -6.47 7.95 10.44
N TRP A 275 -5.26 8.49 10.58
CA TRP A 275 -4.81 9.08 11.84
C TRP A 275 -5.70 10.24 12.28
N ILE A 276 -6.07 11.16 11.37
CA ILE A 276 -6.98 12.26 11.66
C ILE A 276 -8.33 11.73 12.17
N ILE A 277 -8.92 10.76 11.48
CA ILE A 277 -10.21 10.19 11.87
C ILE A 277 -10.12 9.47 13.23
N LEU A 278 -9.05 8.72 13.50
CA LEU A 278 -8.84 8.07 14.80
C LEU A 278 -8.69 9.10 15.94
N MET A 279 -8.00 10.22 15.70
CA MET A 279 -7.89 11.31 16.67
C MET A 279 -9.25 11.96 16.95
N ILE A 280 -10.05 12.24 15.91
CA ILE A 280 -11.40 12.78 16.06
C ILE A 280 -12.28 11.83 16.88
N GLN A 281 -12.26 10.53 16.56
CA GLN A 281 -13.02 9.53 17.32
C GLN A 281 -12.61 9.48 18.79
N LYS A 282 -11.31 9.61 19.08
CA LYS A 282 -10.79 9.64 20.45
C LYS A 282 -11.32 10.86 21.22
N VAL A 283 -11.29 12.05 20.61
CA VAL A 283 -11.81 13.29 21.21
C VAL A 283 -13.31 13.20 21.49
N ILE A 284 -14.10 12.69 20.54
CA ILE A 284 -15.56 12.53 20.73
C ILE A 284 -15.86 11.55 21.87
N ARG A 285 -15.08 10.46 22.00
CA ARG A 285 -15.27 9.49 23.10
C ARG A 285 -14.94 10.09 24.46
N THR A 286 -13.89 10.91 24.55
CA THR A 286 -13.53 11.57 25.82
C THR A 286 -14.52 12.64 26.26
N GLN A 287 -15.29 13.23 25.35
CA GLN A 287 -16.33 14.22 25.69
C GLN A 287 -17.65 13.58 26.14
N ASN A 288 -17.88 12.30 25.81
CA ASN A 288 -19.11 11.58 26.14
C ASN A 288 -18.99 10.70 27.40
N ASN A 289 -17.82 10.69 28.05
CA ASN A 289 -17.52 9.98 29.30
C ASN A 289 -17.31 11.01 30.41
#